data_AF-A0AAN6FNJ7-F1
#
_entry.id   AF-A0AAN6FNJ7-F1
#
_cell.length_a   1.000
_cell.length_b   1.000
_cell.length_c   1.000
_cell.angle_alpha   90.00
_cell.angle_beta   90.00
_cell.angle_gamma   90.00
#
_symmetry.space_group_name_H-M   'P 1'
#
loop_
_entity.id
_entity.type
_entity.pdbx_description
1 polymer ?
#
loop_
_entity_poly.entity_id
_entity_poly.type
_entity_poly.pdbx_seq_one_letter_code
_entity_poly.pdbx_strand_id
1 'polypeptide(L)'
;MCVTYIFFYRALKAQGIDRKTLPYCGWFQPYSAYIGLAWMFTIVCTFGYSSYLPWSVSNFFINYTMLILAPILFIGWKLIHRTKFVGPMEADLVWERPTVDAYEATFLEPPVGFWSEMIDLLTFGKLNKGRDKRAASVAQM
;
A
#
# COMPACT_ATOMS: atom_id res chain seq x y z
N MET A 1 -2.10 1.18 -5.66
CA MET A 1 -2.26 0.26 -4.51
C MET A 1 -2.76 -1.13 -4.91
N CYS A 2 -3.92 -1.28 -5.58
CA CYS A 2 -4.38 -2.64 -5.96
C CYS A 2 -3.41 -3.36 -6.92
N VAL A 3 -2.97 -2.65 -7.98
CA VAL A 3 -1.99 -3.19 -8.94
C VAL A 3 -0.68 -3.59 -8.26
N THR A 4 -0.12 -2.71 -7.44
CA THR A 4 1.15 -2.95 -6.73
C THR A 4 1.04 -4.16 -5.80
N TYR A 5 -0.08 -4.32 -5.08
CA TYR A 5 -0.33 -5.49 -4.25
C TYR A 5 -0.42 -6.78 -5.07
N ILE A 6 -1.05 -6.77 -6.25
CA ILE A 6 -1.11 -7.94 -7.13
C ILE A 6 0.29 -8.37 -7.57
N PHE A 7 1.18 -7.41 -7.90
CA PHE A 7 2.58 -7.72 -8.21
C PHE A 7 3.34 -8.28 -7.01
N PHE A 8 3.15 -7.70 -5.82
CA PHE A 8 3.72 -8.21 -4.57
C PHE A 8 3.24 -9.64 -4.26
N TYR A 9 1.95 -9.91 -4.39
CA TYR A 9 1.37 -11.25 -4.22
C TYR A 9 1.98 -12.26 -5.19
N ARG A 10 2.19 -11.86 -6.46
CA ARG A 10 2.85 -12.69 -7.46
C ARG A 10 4.33 -12.96 -7.12
N ALA A 11 5.03 -11.98 -6.58
CA ALA A 11 6.43 -12.13 -6.14
C ALA A 11 6.53 -13.12 -4.96
N LEU A 12 5.70 -12.97 -3.93
CA LEU A 12 5.65 -13.91 -2.80
C LEU A 12 5.39 -15.34 -3.26
N LYS A 13 4.41 -15.53 -4.16
CA LYS A 13 4.07 -16.85 -4.69
C LYS A 13 5.20 -17.46 -5.52
N ALA A 14 5.91 -16.63 -6.29
CA ALA A 14 7.06 -17.09 -7.07
C ALA A 14 8.23 -17.51 -6.15
N GLN A 15 8.52 -16.72 -5.11
CA GLN A 15 9.62 -16.97 -4.17
C GLN A 15 9.28 -18.00 -3.07
N GLY A 16 8.08 -18.56 -3.06
CA GLY A 16 7.66 -19.59 -2.10
C GLY A 16 7.42 -19.08 -0.67
N ILE A 17 7.22 -17.77 -0.49
CA ILE A 17 6.97 -17.17 0.82
C ILE A 17 5.46 -17.28 1.13
N ASP A 18 5.12 -17.97 2.21
CA ASP A 18 3.72 -18.04 2.67
C ASP A 18 3.27 -16.70 3.25
N ARG A 19 2.08 -16.26 2.88
CA ARG A 19 1.53 -14.98 3.37
C ARG A 19 1.21 -14.99 4.85
N LYS A 20 0.99 -16.16 5.43
CA LYS A 20 0.74 -16.27 6.87
C LYS A 20 1.98 -15.97 7.71
N THR A 21 3.18 -15.97 7.13
CA THR A 21 4.41 -15.60 7.83
C THR A 21 4.62 -14.08 7.90
N LEU A 22 3.79 -13.30 7.20
CA LEU A 22 3.87 -11.84 7.25
C LEU A 22 3.18 -11.33 8.52
N PRO A 23 3.72 -10.27 9.18
CA PRO A 23 3.12 -9.70 10.40
C PRO A 23 1.66 -9.27 10.21
N TYR A 24 1.31 -8.81 9.01
CA TYR A 24 -0.04 -8.40 8.66
C TYR A 24 -0.54 -9.13 7.42
N CYS A 25 -1.64 -9.87 7.57
CA CYS A 25 -2.30 -10.57 6.46
C CYS A 25 -3.79 -10.23 6.41
N GLY A 26 -4.23 -9.70 5.27
CA GLY A 26 -5.65 -9.44 5.03
C GLY A 26 -6.42 -10.75 4.78
N TRP A 27 -7.57 -10.89 5.42
CA TRP A 27 -8.38 -12.12 5.37
C TRP A 27 -8.86 -12.49 3.96
N PHE A 28 -9.28 -11.50 3.15
CA PHE A 28 -9.83 -11.73 1.80
C PHE A 28 -8.83 -11.46 0.65
N GLN A 29 -7.55 -11.27 0.98
CA GLN A 29 -6.53 -11.08 -0.03
C GLN A 29 -6.20 -12.42 -0.72
N PRO A 30 -5.95 -12.48 -2.04
CA PRO A 30 -5.74 -11.35 -2.95
C PRO A 30 -7.02 -10.92 -3.69
N TYR A 31 -8.16 -11.59 -3.46
CA TYR A 31 -9.39 -11.32 -4.20
C TYR A 31 -9.91 -9.91 -3.99
N SER A 32 -9.77 -9.36 -2.77
CA SER A 32 -10.08 -7.96 -2.50
C SER A 32 -9.31 -6.98 -3.39
N ALA A 33 -8.04 -7.27 -3.71
CA ALA A 33 -7.23 -6.41 -4.58
C ALA A 33 -7.71 -6.44 -6.04
N TYR A 34 -8.16 -7.59 -6.55
CA TYR A 34 -8.73 -7.68 -7.90
C TYR A 34 -10.08 -6.98 -8.00
N ILE A 35 -10.97 -7.16 -7.01
CA ILE A 35 -12.26 -6.49 -6.96
C ILE A 35 -12.06 -4.97 -6.83
N GLY A 36 -11.17 -4.53 -5.94
CA GLY A 36 -10.83 -3.12 -5.77
C GLY A 36 -10.26 -2.50 -7.05
N LEU A 37 -9.43 -3.24 -7.79
CA LEU A 37 -8.91 -2.79 -9.08
C LEU A 37 -10.03 -2.61 -10.11
N ALA A 38 -10.92 -3.60 -10.25
CA ALA A 38 -12.04 -3.52 -11.18
C ALA A 38 -12.99 -2.37 -10.82
N TRP A 39 -13.29 -2.20 -9.53
CA TRP A 39 -14.15 -1.13 -9.04
C TRP A 39 -13.57 0.26 -9.30
N MET A 40 -12.29 0.47 -8.97
CA MET A 40 -11.61 1.74 -9.22
C MET A 40 -11.51 2.05 -10.71
N PHE A 41 -11.26 1.04 -11.55
CA PHE A 41 -11.26 1.21 -12.99
C PHE A 41 -12.62 1.69 -13.50
N THR A 42 -13.72 1.06 -13.06
CA THR A 42 -15.08 1.48 -13.41
C THR A 42 -15.37 2.91 -12.97
N ILE A 43 -15.03 3.27 -11.72
CA ILE A 43 -15.21 4.65 -11.23
C ILE A 43 -14.49 5.63 -12.15
N VAL A 44 -13.22 5.39 -12.45
CA VAL A 44 -12.42 6.27 -13.31
C VAL A 44 -13.01 6.40 -14.72
N CYS A 45 -13.52 5.31 -15.30
CA CYS A 45 -14.17 5.35 -16.62
C CYS A 45 -15.49 6.15 -16.61
N THR A 46 -16.28 6.05 -15.53
CA THR A 46 -17.54 6.79 -15.38
C THR A 46 -17.35 8.20 -14.84
N PHE A 47 -16.19 8.50 -14.26
CA PHE A 47 -15.86 9.79 -13.70
C PHE A 47 -15.83 10.84 -14.80
N GLY A 48 -16.50 11.97 -14.56
CA GLY A 48 -16.58 13.06 -15.53
C GLY A 48 -17.61 12.89 -16.64
N TYR A 49 -18.54 11.93 -16.54
CA TYR A 49 -19.60 11.73 -17.53
C TYR A 49 -20.43 13.00 -17.83
N SER A 50 -20.53 13.91 -16.86
CA SER A 50 -21.19 15.21 -17.00
C SER A 50 -20.56 16.11 -18.06
N SER A 51 -19.29 15.85 -18.44
CA SER A 51 -18.61 16.59 -19.52
C SER A 51 -19.23 16.32 -20.89
N TYR A 52 -19.98 15.22 -21.04
CA TYR A 52 -20.62 14.82 -22.28
C TYR A 52 -22.09 15.28 -22.39
N LEU A 53 -22.72 15.74 -21.30
CA LEU A 53 -24.14 16.15 -21.29
C LEU A 53 -24.36 17.51 -20.57
N PRO A 54 -24.50 18.63 -21.30
CA PRO A 54 -24.12 18.87 -22.70
C PRO A 54 -22.59 18.91 -22.87
N TRP A 55 -22.10 18.68 -24.09
CA TRP A 55 -20.66 18.69 -24.39
C TRP A 55 -20.00 20.01 -23.96
N SER A 56 -19.06 19.93 -23.02
CA SER A 56 -18.30 21.07 -22.53
C SER A 56 -16.82 20.74 -22.53
N VAL A 57 -16.07 21.40 -23.42
CA VAL A 57 -14.62 21.27 -23.52
C VAL A 57 -13.94 21.69 -22.21
N SER A 58 -14.46 22.71 -21.54
CA SER A 58 -13.95 23.17 -20.24
C SER A 58 -14.06 22.07 -19.18
N ASN A 59 -15.24 21.46 -19.02
CA ASN A 59 -15.44 20.38 -18.06
C ASN A 59 -14.64 19.12 -18.42
N PHE A 60 -14.48 18.81 -19.70
CA PHE A 60 -13.66 17.70 -20.15
C PHE A 60 -12.21 17.86 -19.66
N PHE A 61 -11.57 19.00 -19.92
CA PHE A 61 -10.20 19.21 -19.47
C PHE A 61 -10.10 19.27 -17.94
N ILE A 62 -11.04 19.90 -17.24
CA ILE A 62 -11.03 19.92 -15.76
C ILE A 62 -11.08 18.50 -15.18
N ASN A 63 -11.94 17.63 -15.70
CA ASN A 63 -12.13 16.30 -15.17
C ASN A 63 -11.05 15.29 -15.62
N TYR A 64 -10.53 15.42 -16.85
CA TYR A 64 -9.67 14.40 -17.47
C TYR A 64 -8.20 14.77 -17.60
N THR A 65 -7.78 16.03 -17.34
CA THR A 65 -6.37 16.43 -17.52
C THR A 65 -5.42 15.53 -16.73
N MET A 66 -5.69 15.30 -15.44
CA MET A 66 -4.82 14.45 -14.61
C MET A 66 -4.86 12.98 -15.02
N LEU A 67 -6.01 12.51 -15.49
CA LEU A 67 -6.17 11.13 -15.96
C LEU A 67 -5.38 10.88 -17.25
N ILE A 68 -5.27 11.88 -18.13
CA ILE A 68 -4.48 11.81 -19.37
C ILE A 68 -2.99 12.05 -19.10
N LEU A 69 -2.67 12.99 -18.21
CA LEU A 69 -1.28 13.34 -17.88
C LEU A 69 -0.55 12.17 -17.20
N ALA A 70 -1.21 11.43 -16.32
CA ALA A 70 -0.61 10.30 -15.60
C ALA A 70 -0.02 9.21 -16.52
N PRO A 71 -0.75 8.63 -17.49
CA PRO A 71 -0.18 7.64 -18.42
C PRO A 71 0.86 8.25 -19.36
N ILE A 72 0.72 9.53 -19.78
CA ILE A 72 1.73 10.20 -20.60
C ILE A 72 3.06 10.29 -19.85
N LEU A 73 3.03 10.74 -18.60
CA LEU A 73 4.25 10.82 -17.78
C LEU A 73 4.83 9.43 -17.49
N PHE A 74 3.98 8.44 -17.17
CA PHE A 74 4.43 7.09 -16.89
C PHE A 74 5.07 6.41 -18.11
N ILE A 75 4.39 6.45 -19.27
CA ILE A 75 4.90 5.88 -20.52
C ILE A 75 6.11 6.68 -21.00
N GLY A 76 6.07 8.01 -20.91
CA GLY A 76 7.18 8.89 -21.26
C GLY A 76 8.45 8.56 -20.48
N TRP A 77 8.34 8.45 -19.15
CA TRP A 77 9.45 8.01 -18.29
C TRP A 77 9.98 6.65 -18.71
N LYS A 78 9.08 5.69 -18.95
CA LYS A 78 9.43 4.32 -19.32
C LYS A 78 10.12 4.23 -20.69
N LEU A 79 9.73 5.05 -21.66
CA LEU A 79 10.34 5.13 -22.97
C LEU A 79 11.72 5.80 -22.93
N ILE A 80 11.85 6.89 -22.17
CA ILE A 80 13.12 7.65 -22.04
C ILE A 80 14.16 6.82 -21.29
N HIS A 81 13.80 6.29 -20.11
CA HIS A 81 14.73 5.54 -19.26
C HIS A 81 14.78 4.04 -19.58
N ARG A 82 13.95 3.55 -20.51
CA ARG A 82 13.88 2.15 -20.93
C ARG A 82 13.82 1.17 -19.75
N THR A 83 13.06 1.53 -18.72
CA THR A 83 12.97 0.73 -17.50
C THR A 83 12.25 -0.58 -17.77
N LYS A 84 12.78 -1.69 -17.26
CA LYS A 84 12.17 -3.01 -17.38
C LYS A 84 11.12 -3.21 -16.30
N PHE A 85 10.11 -4.01 -16.60
CA PHE A 85 9.24 -4.53 -15.54
C PHE A 85 10.02 -5.56 -14.73
N VAL A 86 10.02 -5.41 -13.41
CA VAL A 86 10.69 -6.34 -12.50
C VAL A 86 9.93 -7.67 -12.52
N GLY A 87 10.65 -8.77 -12.76
CA GLY A 87 10.09 -10.11 -12.72
C GLY A 87 9.66 -10.51 -11.30
N PRO A 88 8.66 -11.39 -11.12
CA PRO A 88 8.24 -11.83 -9.78
C PRO A 88 9.37 -12.47 -8.95
N MET A 89 10.30 -13.17 -9.60
CA MET A 89 11.47 -13.77 -8.94
C MET A 89 12.58 -12.76 -8.61
N GLU A 90 12.68 -11.67 -9.38
CA GLU A 90 13.72 -10.64 -9.21
C GLU A 90 13.28 -9.52 -8.25
N ALA A 91 12.01 -9.52 -7.85
CA ALA A 91 11.46 -8.54 -6.93
C ALA A 91 12.12 -8.68 -5.55
N ASP A 92 12.75 -7.62 -5.07
CA ASP A 92 13.34 -7.60 -3.73
C ASP A 92 12.25 -7.48 -2.65
N LEU A 93 12.17 -8.48 -1.78
CA LEU A 93 11.22 -8.54 -0.65
C LEU A 93 11.94 -8.46 0.71
N VAL A 94 13.27 -8.36 0.74
CA VAL A 94 14.08 -8.47 1.96
C VAL A 94 14.79 -7.16 2.30
N TRP A 95 15.17 -6.34 1.32
CA TRP A 95 16.01 -5.13 1.48
C TRP A 95 15.99 -4.45 2.86
N GLU A 96 14.88 -3.78 3.22
CA GLU A 96 14.76 -2.99 4.45
C GLU A 96 14.23 -3.79 5.66
N ARG A 97 13.76 -5.02 5.43
CA ARG A 97 13.09 -5.81 6.47
C ARG A 97 13.99 -6.08 7.68
N PRO A 98 15.27 -6.51 7.55
CA PRO A 98 16.12 -6.76 8.72
C PRO A 98 16.35 -5.51 9.58
N THR A 99 16.46 -4.33 8.96
CA THR A 99 16.65 -3.07 9.68
C THR A 99 15.39 -2.69 10.45
N VAL A 100 14.22 -2.87 9.84
CA VAL A 100 12.93 -2.65 10.51
C VAL A 100 12.70 -3.68 11.62
N ASP A 101 12.96 -4.96 11.38
CA ASP A 101 12.82 -6.03 12.37
C ASP A 101 13.77 -5.78 13.57
N ALA A 102 15.01 -5.32 13.33
CA ALA A 102 15.97 -4.96 14.38
C ALA A 102 15.51 -3.73 15.19
N TYR A 103 14.94 -2.72 14.52
CA TYR A 103 14.32 -1.58 15.17
C TYR A 103 13.10 -1.99 16.00
N GLU A 104 12.24 -2.85 15.47
CA GLU A 104 11.05 -3.35 16.16
C GLU A 104 11.40 -4.18 17.40
N ALA A 105 12.48 -4.97 17.34
CA ALA A 105 13.01 -5.72 18.48
C ALA A 105 13.48 -4.83 19.66
N THR A 106 13.68 -3.53 19.44
CA THR A 106 14.00 -2.58 20.53
C THR A 106 12.79 -2.18 21.38
N PHE A 107 11.58 -2.40 20.88
CA PHE A 107 10.36 -2.17 21.64
C PHE A 107 10.16 -3.30 22.64
N LEU A 108 10.13 -2.96 23.93
CA LEU A 108 9.95 -3.91 25.03
C LEU A 108 8.49 -4.32 25.24
N GLU A 109 7.58 -3.72 24.47
CA GLU A 109 6.14 -3.83 24.71
C GLU A 109 5.47 -4.68 23.63
N PRO A 110 4.63 -5.65 24.01
CA PRO A 110 3.91 -6.44 23.04
C PRO A 110 2.90 -5.55 22.29
N PRO A 111 2.71 -5.74 20.98
CA PRO A 111 1.74 -4.97 20.20
C PRO A 111 0.35 -5.18 20.79
N VAL A 112 -0.33 -4.07 21.09
CA VAL A 112 -1.73 -4.11 21.54
C VAL A 112 -2.64 -4.39 20.35
N GLY A 113 -3.69 -5.19 20.56
CA GLY A 113 -4.65 -5.47 19.51
C GLY A 113 -5.50 -4.23 19.19
N PHE A 114 -6.07 -4.20 17.99
CA PHE A 114 -6.98 -3.13 17.54
C PHE A 114 -8.08 -2.79 18.56
N TRP A 115 -8.70 -3.81 19.18
CA TRP A 115 -9.78 -3.59 20.14
C TRP A 115 -9.32 -2.96 21.45
N SER A 116 -8.11 -3.26 21.93
CA SER A 116 -7.55 -2.59 23.11
C SER A 116 -7.27 -1.11 22.83
N GLU A 117 -6.83 -0.76 21.62
CA GLU A 117 -6.67 0.64 21.22
C GLU A 117 -8.02 1.36 21.14
N MET A 118 -9.04 0.73 20.56
CA MET A 118 -10.39 1.30 20.48
C MET A 118 -10.98 1.59 21.87
N ILE A 119 -10.78 0.70 22.84
CA ILE A 119 -11.26 0.89 24.21
C ILE A 119 -10.45 1.97 24.93
N ASP A 120 -9.15 2.08 24.67
CA ASP A 120 -8.29 3.09 25.28
C ASP A 120 -8.62 4.50 24.76
N LEU A 121 -8.99 4.64 23.48
CA LEU A 121 -9.51 5.88 22.91
C LEU A 121 -10.79 6.34 23.63
N LEU A 122 -11.69 5.42 23.96
CA LEU A 122 -12.92 5.74 24.69
C LEU A 122 -12.69 6.05 26.17
N THR A 123 -11.58 5.57 26.74
CA THR A 123 -11.23 5.76 28.16
C THR A 123 -10.18 6.85 28.38
N PHE A 124 -9.91 7.68 27.37
CA PHE A 124 -8.94 8.78 27.37
C PHE A 124 -7.52 8.33 27.79
N GLY A 125 -7.05 7.21 27.26
CA GLY A 125 -5.66 6.76 27.47
C GLY A 125 -5.37 6.29 28.90
N LYS A 126 -6.40 6.07 29.72
CA LYS A 126 -6.22 5.64 31.12
C LYS A 126 -5.74 4.19 31.22
N LEU A 127 -5.99 3.35 30.21
CA LEU A 127 -5.64 1.93 30.26
C LEU A 127 -4.20 1.66 29.81
N ASN A 128 -3.63 2.50 28.93
CA ASN A 128 -2.26 2.33 28.43
C ASN A 128 -1.25 3.39 28.90
N LYS A 129 -1.57 4.21 29.90
CA LYS A 129 -0.66 5.25 30.39
C LYS A 129 0.68 4.67 30.91
N GLY A 130 1.78 4.96 30.22
CA GLY A 130 3.14 4.54 30.60
C GLY A 130 3.66 3.29 29.88
N ARG A 131 2.96 2.87 28.82
CA ARG A 131 3.27 1.73 27.93
C ARG A 131 4.05 2.12 26.66
N ASP A 132 4.89 3.13 26.78
CA ASP A 132 5.77 3.56 25.68
C ASP A 132 7.23 3.53 26.18
N LYS A 133 7.62 2.41 26.81
CA LYS A 133 8.96 2.21 27.34
C LYS A 133 9.85 1.64 26.23
N ARG A 134 10.76 2.48 25.73
CA ARG A 134 11.79 2.11 24.77
C ARG A 134 13.05 1.67 25.49
N ALA A 135 13.70 0.61 25.01
CA ALA A 135 15.07 0.35 25.40
C ALA A 135 15.95 1.52 24.91
N ALA A 136 16.94 1.94 25.72
CA ALA A 136 17.89 2.96 25.30
C ALA A 136 18.60 2.50 24.01
N SER A 137 18.73 3.42 23.04
CA SER A 137 19.20 3.22 21.66
C SER A 137 20.21 2.08 21.49
N VAL A 138 19.90 1.14 20.58
CA VAL A 138 20.88 0.19 20.04
C VAL A 138 21.77 0.95 19.04
N ALA A 139 22.59 1.85 19.57
CA ALA A 139 23.75 2.31 18.85
C ALA A 139 24.79 1.20 18.93
N GLN A 140 25.32 0.79 17.77
CA GLN A 140 26.39 -0.20 17.55
C GLN A 140 25.92 -1.65 17.28
N MET A 141 25.74 -1.96 16.00
CA MET A 141 26.45 -3.05 15.29
C MET A 141 26.46 -2.76 13.79
#